data_AF-A0A954ZEV6-F1
#
_entry.id   AF-A0A954ZEV6-F1
#
_cell.length_a   1.000
_cell.length_b   1.000
_cell.length_c   1.000
_cell.angle_alpha   90.00
_cell.angle_beta   90.00
_cell.angle_gamma   90.00
#
_symmetry.space_group_name_H-M   'P 1'
#
loop_
_entity.id
_entity.type
_entity.pdbx_description
1 polymer ?
#
loop_
_entity_poly.entity_id
_entity_poly.type
_entity_poly.pdbx_seq_one_letter_code
_entity_poly.pdbx_strand_id
1 'polypeptide(L)'
;MNCFPNILCALANCIFLCNVLLGTVQAEIPPAPPFTNGSGDPAMNGMKHAGVAFTGTGIEVHLAESPPSPVVMTPSGGRDFTPDKFDVLEQGYFNGQHGWLPEGVFNGLPQGASIWIQRTGASQPPGAAFHVYEGGNMTQGMDTWTMQEVYADGTPWQWDGLMQHDYFVVDRPGQYSMSFDVYVGDSQGIPWSGLSAGSTTLSFVAVPEPTALFSVLLGGLMLRGRRRR
;
A
#
# COMPACT_ATOMS: atom_id res chain seq x y z
N MET A 1 -67.39 -34.39 -47.87
CA MET A 1 -67.08 -32.99 -48.20
C MET A 1 -66.92 -32.25 -46.87
N ASN A 2 -65.80 -32.38 -46.17
CA ASN A 2 -64.48 -31.73 -46.37
C ASN A 2 -64.59 -30.21 -46.49
N CYS A 3 -64.24 -29.50 -45.40
CA CYS A 3 -63.42 -28.28 -45.40
C CYS A 3 -63.14 -27.83 -43.95
N PHE A 4 -61.96 -28.16 -43.44
CA PHE A 4 -61.30 -27.46 -42.33
C PHE A 4 -60.22 -26.53 -42.92
N PRO A 5 -60.03 -25.31 -42.41
CA PRO A 5 -58.76 -24.63 -42.54
C PRO A 5 -58.11 -24.29 -41.19
N ASN A 6 -56.91 -24.85 -41.02
CA ASN A 6 -55.68 -24.17 -40.62
C ASN A 6 -55.67 -23.39 -39.29
N ILE A 7 -55.46 -24.12 -38.20
CA ILE A 7 -54.73 -23.62 -37.01
C ILE A 7 -53.26 -24.01 -37.20
N LEU A 8 -52.48 -23.15 -37.87
CA LEU A 8 -51.01 -23.25 -37.93
C LEU A 8 -50.46 -21.89 -38.34
N CYS A 9 -50.37 -20.98 -37.36
CA CYS A 9 -49.68 -19.71 -37.54
C CYS A 9 -48.78 -19.44 -36.33
N ALA A 10 -47.48 -19.43 -36.60
CA ALA A 10 -46.43 -18.73 -35.85
C ALA A 10 -46.06 -19.24 -34.43
N LEU A 11 -45.61 -20.49 -34.33
CA LEU A 11 -44.53 -20.86 -33.41
C LEU A 11 -43.20 -20.80 -34.17
N ALA A 12 -42.73 -19.59 -34.48
CA ALA A 12 -41.43 -19.36 -35.08
C ALA A 12 -40.80 -18.10 -34.48
N ASN A 13 -39.56 -18.22 -34.03
CA ASN A 13 -38.68 -17.16 -33.52
C ASN A 13 -38.76 -16.80 -32.03
N CYS A 14 -38.58 -17.79 -31.16
CA CYS A 14 -37.91 -17.57 -29.87
C CYS A 14 -36.91 -18.69 -29.57
N ILE A 15 -36.10 -19.06 -30.58
CA ILE A 15 -34.79 -19.69 -30.30
C ILE A 15 -33.87 -18.53 -29.96
N PHE A 16 -33.93 -18.11 -28.69
CA PHE A 16 -32.88 -17.28 -28.12
C PHE A 16 -31.61 -18.13 -28.18
N LEU A 17 -30.75 -17.84 -29.16
CA LEU A 17 -29.38 -18.35 -29.21
C LEU A 17 -28.67 -17.85 -27.95
N CYS A 18 -28.77 -18.62 -26.87
CA CYS A 18 -27.87 -18.55 -25.75
C CYS A 18 -26.55 -19.14 -26.24
N ASN A 19 -25.81 -18.36 -27.03
CA ASN A 19 -24.40 -18.59 -27.25
C ASN A 19 -23.72 -18.32 -25.90
N VAL A 20 -23.80 -19.29 -24.99
CA VAL A 20 -22.90 -19.39 -23.85
C VAL A 20 -21.53 -19.61 -24.46
N LEU A 21 -20.84 -18.51 -24.73
CA LEU A 21 -19.40 -18.51 -24.91
C LEU A 21 -18.84 -19.19 -23.66
N LEU A 22 -18.48 -20.46 -23.79
CA LEU A 22 -17.62 -21.17 -22.84
C LEU A 22 -16.24 -20.54 -22.96
N GLY A 23 -16.12 -19.30 -22.49
CA GLY A 23 -14.83 -18.70 -22.20
C GLY A 23 -14.16 -19.59 -21.17
N THR A 24 -12.98 -20.08 -21.47
CA THR A 24 -12.11 -20.67 -20.45
C THR A 24 -11.88 -19.58 -19.40
N VAL A 25 -12.53 -19.70 -18.25
CA VAL A 25 -12.20 -18.91 -17.08
C VAL A 25 -10.82 -19.40 -16.64
N GLN A 26 -9.76 -18.78 -17.17
CA GLN A 26 -8.46 -18.91 -16.53
C GLN A 26 -8.60 -18.26 -15.16
N ALA A 27 -8.32 -19.01 -14.11
CA ALA A 27 -8.18 -18.43 -12.79
C ALA A 27 -7.07 -17.38 -12.88
N GLU A 28 -7.46 -16.11 -12.73
CA GLU A 28 -6.51 -15.01 -12.66
C GLU A 28 -5.72 -15.19 -11.36
N ILE A 29 -4.42 -15.40 -11.47
CA ILE A 29 -3.55 -15.48 -10.29
C ILE A 29 -3.57 -14.08 -9.67
N PRO A 30 -3.98 -13.94 -8.40
CA PRO A 30 -4.07 -12.61 -7.81
C PRO A 30 -2.68 -11.95 -7.79
N PRO A 31 -2.61 -10.65 -8.11
CA PRO A 31 -1.34 -9.96 -8.27
C PRO A 31 -0.63 -9.77 -6.93
N ALA A 32 0.68 -9.52 -6.97
CA ALA A 32 1.38 -8.95 -5.82
C ALA A 32 0.95 -7.49 -5.59
N PRO A 33 0.97 -6.99 -4.34
CA PRO A 33 0.64 -5.59 -4.07
C PRO A 33 1.68 -4.65 -4.71
N PRO A 34 1.25 -3.50 -5.24
CA PRO A 34 2.17 -2.48 -5.73
C PRO A 34 2.88 -1.78 -4.58
N PHE A 35 4.17 -1.46 -4.76
CA PHE A 35 4.93 -0.63 -3.82
C PHE A 35 4.47 0.83 -3.81
N THR A 36 4.06 1.32 -4.98
CA THR A 36 3.65 2.71 -5.13
C THR A 36 2.14 2.83 -4.99
N ASN A 37 1.65 4.07 -4.98
CA ASN A 37 0.22 4.35 -5.00
C ASN A 37 -0.51 3.80 -6.24
N GLY A 38 0.18 3.17 -7.19
CA GLY A 38 -0.42 2.53 -8.35
C GLY A 38 -1.15 3.49 -9.30
N SER A 39 -0.96 4.81 -9.14
CA SER A 39 -1.64 5.84 -9.95
C SER A 39 -1.23 5.81 -11.42
N GLY A 40 -0.13 5.12 -11.74
CA GLY A 40 0.49 5.16 -13.07
C GLY A 40 1.18 6.47 -13.40
N ASP A 41 1.11 7.49 -12.54
CA ASP A 41 1.81 8.77 -12.69
C ASP A 41 3.31 8.62 -12.31
N PRO A 42 4.25 8.73 -13.27
CA PRO A 42 5.67 8.60 -13.00
C PRO A 42 6.19 9.58 -11.94
N ALA A 43 5.59 10.77 -11.81
CA ALA A 43 5.98 11.76 -10.81
C ALA A 43 5.61 11.33 -9.38
N MET A 44 4.59 10.47 -9.25
CA MET A 44 4.06 9.99 -7.98
C MET A 44 4.43 8.54 -7.69
N ASN A 45 5.19 7.89 -8.58
CA ASN A 45 5.63 6.49 -8.48
C ASN A 45 7.10 6.34 -8.05
N GLY A 46 7.75 7.41 -7.59
CA GLY A 46 9.10 7.35 -7.02
C GLY A 46 9.13 6.73 -5.61
N MET A 47 10.27 6.21 -5.20
CA MET A 47 10.48 5.78 -3.81
C MET A 47 10.93 6.97 -2.95
N LYS A 48 10.44 7.05 -1.72
CA LYS A 48 10.75 8.12 -0.77
C LYS A 48 11.56 7.58 0.42
N HIS A 49 12.86 7.77 0.40
CA HIS A 49 13.74 7.23 1.43
C HIS A 49 13.97 8.21 2.59
N ALA A 50 13.99 7.67 3.81
CA ALA A 50 14.68 8.27 4.93
C ALA A 50 16.11 7.69 4.96
N GLY A 51 17.06 8.50 4.50
CA GLY A 51 18.48 8.21 4.57
C GLY A 51 18.98 8.25 6.00
N VAL A 52 19.72 7.22 6.42
CA VAL A 52 20.23 7.08 7.79
C VAL A 52 21.74 7.05 7.74
N ALA A 53 22.38 8.03 8.38
CA ALA A 53 23.84 8.14 8.45
C ALA A 53 24.32 8.07 9.90
N PHE A 54 25.45 7.39 10.14
CA PHE A 54 26.15 7.43 11.42
C PHE A 54 27.32 8.42 11.33
N THR A 55 27.34 9.41 12.21
CA THR A 55 28.33 10.51 12.19
C THR A 55 29.51 10.30 13.13
N GLY A 56 29.56 9.16 13.84
CA GLY A 56 30.51 8.90 14.91
C GLY A 56 30.05 9.39 16.29
N THR A 57 29.18 10.42 16.34
CA THR A 57 28.59 10.94 17.58
C THR A 57 27.09 10.69 17.69
N GLY A 58 26.45 10.18 16.63
CA GLY A 58 25.04 9.83 16.64
C GLY A 58 24.50 9.47 15.26
N ILE A 59 23.19 9.48 15.15
CA ILE A 59 22.45 9.25 13.90
C ILE A 59 21.93 10.56 13.34
N GLU A 60 22.07 10.73 12.03
CA GLU A 60 21.37 11.73 11.24
C GLU A 60 20.36 11.03 10.32
N VAL A 61 19.18 11.64 10.16
CA VAL A 61 18.14 11.14 9.27
C VAL A 61 17.76 12.22 8.26
N HIS A 62 17.88 11.90 6.98
CA HIS A 62 17.58 12.80 5.87
C HIS A 62 16.42 12.25 5.04
N LEU A 63 15.30 12.97 5.02
CA LEU A 63 14.17 12.57 4.20
C LEU A 63 14.35 13.11 2.77
N ALA A 64 14.29 12.22 1.78
CA ALA A 64 14.38 12.59 0.37
C ALA A 64 13.28 13.61 -0.02
N GLU A 65 13.63 14.59 -0.85
CA GLU A 65 12.69 15.62 -1.30
C GLU A 65 11.62 15.05 -2.25
N SER A 66 11.99 14.07 -3.08
CA SER A 66 11.14 13.46 -4.09
C SER A 66 10.85 11.98 -3.75
N PRO A 67 9.63 11.48 -4.01
CA PRO A 67 8.43 12.24 -4.41
C PRO A 67 7.99 13.23 -3.32
N PRO A 68 7.14 14.23 -3.63
CA PRO A 68 6.64 15.17 -2.63
C PRO A 68 5.92 14.46 -1.46
N SER A 69 6.03 15.04 -0.26
CA SER A 69 5.19 14.66 0.88
C SER A 69 3.93 15.54 0.95
N PRO A 70 2.78 15.02 1.40
CA PRO A 70 2.54 13.62 1.78
C PRO A 70 2.46 12.69 0.58
N VAL A 71 2.87 11.42 0.76
CA VAL A 71 2.64 10.39 -0.26
C VAL A 71 1.19 9.91 -0.24
N VAL A 72 0.65 9.58 -1.41
CA VAL A 72 -0.75 9.16 -1.55
C VAL A 72 -0.89 7.68 -1.21
N MET A 73 -1.84 7.33 -0.33
CA MET A 73 -2.21 5.94 -0.06
C MET A 73 -3.45 5.59 -0.88
N THR A 74 -3.38 4.44 -1.54
CA THR A 74 -4.43 3.99 -2.47
C THR A 74 -5.22 2.85 -1.84
N PRO A 75 -6.54 2.84 -2.00
CA PRO A 75 -7.36 1.72 -1.55
C PRO A 75 -6.98 0.44 -2.27
N SER A 76 -7.02 -0.68 -1.55
CA SER A 76 -6.86 -2.01 -2.13
C SER A 76 -7.87 -2.31 -3.23
N GLY A 77 -9.08 -1.74 -3.18
CA GLY A 77 -10.17 -2.10 -4.09
C GLY A 77 -10.84 -3.43 -3.74
N GLY A 78 -10.61 -3.94 -2.53
CA GLY A 78 -11.02 -5.31 -2.16
C GLY A 78 -10.35 -6.37 -3.04
N ARG A 79 -9.13 -6.09 -3.51
CA ARG A 79 -8.30 -7.05 -4.23
C ARG A 79 -7.72 -8.04 -3.24
N ASP A 80 -7.80 -9.32 -3.60
CA ASP A 80 -7.08 -10.37 -2.92
C ASP A 80 -5.61 -10.35 -3.40
N PHE A 81 -4.65 -10.41 -2.47
CA PHE A 81 -3.23 -10.45 -2.80
C PHE A 81 -2.66 -11.84 -2.56
N THR A 82 -1.64 -12.24 -3.35
CA THR A 82 -0.90 -13.48 -3.07
C THR A 82 0.57 -13.23 -2.76
N PRO A 83 1.17 -14.04 -1.87
CA PRO A 83 0.54 -15.03 -0.96
C PRO A 83 -0.21 -14.38 0.22
N ASP A 84 -0.99 -15.19 0.96
CA ASP A 84 -1.88 -14.81 2.08
C ASP A 84 -1.26 -13.91 3.18
N LYS A 85 0.07 -13.81 3.24
CA LYS A 85 0.73 -12.85 4.15
C LYS A 85 0.42 -11.39 3.80
N PHE A 86 -0.07 -11.12 2.59
CA PHE A 86 -0.47 -9.79 2.13
C PHE A 86 -1.93 -9.42 2.47
N ASP A 87 -2.69 -10.31 3.12
CA ASP A 87 -4.08 -10.09 3.54
C ASP A 87 -4.24 -8.81 4.39
N VAL A 88 -3.19 -8.43 5.12
CA VAL A 88 -3.14 -7.20 5.93
C VAL A 88 -3.33 -5.91 5.11
N LEU A 89 -3.19 -5.97 3.79
CA LEU A 89 -3.36 -4.83 2.87
C LEU A 89 -4.77 -4.75 2.28
N GLU A 90 -5.55 -5.83 2.33
CA GLU A 90 -6.76 -6.01 1.50
C GLU A 90 -7.94 -5.14 1.92
N GLN A 91 -7.99 -4.69 3.17
CA GLN A 91 -9.11 -3.91 3.72
C GLN A 91 -8.79 -2.43 3.94
N GLY A 92 -7.63 -1.98 3.49
CA GLY A 92 -7.12 -0.64 3.79
C GLY A 92 -6.73 0.20 2.58
N TYR A 93 -6.27 1.40 2.91
CA TYR A 93 -5.44 2.22 2.06
C TYR A 93 -4.00 1.93 2.43
N PHE A 94 -3.15 1.66 1.45
CA PHE A 94 -1.75 1.37 1.72
C PHE A 94 -0.79 2.09 0.79
N ASN A 95 0.47 2.18 1.23
CA ASN A 95 1.58 2.69 0.45
C ASN A 95 2.90 2.08 0.94
N GLY A 96 3.75 1.62 0.02
CA GLY A 96 5.09 1.08 0.30
C GLY A 96 6.24 1.95 -0.22
N GLN A 97 5.98 3.21 -0.59
CA GLN A 97 6.99 4.10 -1.18
C GLN A 97 7.99 4.60 -0.15
N HIS A 98 7.59 4.67 1.11
CA HIS A 98 8.49 5.05 2.19
C HIS A 98 9.41 3.89 2.55
N GLY A 99 10.70 4.19 2.71
CA GLY A 99 11.69 3.20 3.08
C GLY A 99 12.89 3.78 3.80
N TRP A 100 13.67 2.92 4.43
CA TRP A 100 14.94 3.22 5.10
C TRP A 100 16.09 2.92 4.15
N LEU A 101 17.07 3.81 4.10
CA LEU A 101 18.23 3.68 3.23
C LEU A 101 19.50 4.00 4.00
N PRO A 102 20.54 3.15 3.99
CA PRO A 102 21.82 3.54 4.56
C PRO A 102 22.46 4.67 3.74
N GLU A 103 22.84 5.75 4.40
CA GLU A 103 23.64 6.82 3.83
C GLU A 103 25.09 6.70 4.31
N GLY A 104 25.92 6.09 3.46
CA GLY A 104 27.33 5.84 3.76
C GLY A 104 27.57 4.47 4.39
N VAL A 105 28.63 4.36 5.19
CA VAL A 105 29.02 3.11 5.84
C VAL A 105 28.92 3.29 7.35
N PHE A 106 28.25 2.36 8.03
CA PHE A 106 28.15 2.34 9.49
C PHE A 106 29.43 1.84 10.19
N ASN A 107 30.59 2.28 9.71
CA ASN A 107 31.86 1.97 10.34
C ASN A 107 31.98 2.71 11.67
N GLY A 108 32.52 2.03 12.68
CA GLY A 108 32.76 2.63 14.00
C GLY A 108 31.55 2.62 14.93
N LEU A 109 30.48 1.89 14.59
CA LEU A 109 29.51 1.51 15.62
C LEU A 109 30.20 0.79 16.77
N PRO A 110 29.82 1.06 18.04
CA PRO A 110 30.33 0.32 19.17
C PRO A 110 30.12 -1.19 19.01
N GLN A 111 31.03 -2.01 19.55
CA GLN A 111 30.91 -3.46 19.46
C GLN A 111 29.61 -3.94 20.10
N GLY A 112 28.83 -4.74 19.36
CA GLY A 112 27.53 -5.24 19.80
C GLY A 112 26.38 -4.25 19.68
N ALA A 113 26.63 -3.06 19.12
CA ALA A 113 25.57 -2.11 18.81
C ALA A 113 24.89 -2.42 17.47
N SER A 114 23.67 -1.93 17.31
CA SER A 114 22.88 -1.99 16.07
C SER A 114 22.08 -0.70 15.90
N ILE A 115 21.56 -0.48 14.70
CA ILE A 115 20.62 0.62 14.46
C ILE A 115 19.22 0.15 14.81
N TRP A 116 18.51 0.97 15.57
CA TRP A 116 17.13 0.73 15.97
C TRP A 116 16.26 1.87 15.49
N ILE A 117 15.04 1.54 15.08
CA ILE A 117 14.04 2.49 14.61
C ILE A 117 12.82 2.34 15.51
N GLN A 118 12.40 3.45 16.10
CA GLN A 118 11.30 3.47 17.08
C GLN A 118 10.27 4.52 16.68
N ARG A 119 9.01 4.12 16.60
CA ARG A 119 7.90 5.06 16.47
C ARG A 119 7.76 5.87 17.76
N THR A 120 7.81 7.20 17.64
CA THR A 120 7.66 8.15 18.75
C THR A 120 6.32 8.86 18.76
N GLY A 121 5.61 8.86 17.63
CA GLY A 121 4.29 9.46 17.54
C GLY A 121 3.57 9.12 16.25
N ALA A 122 2.26 9.33 16.22
CA ALA A 122 1.48 9.36 15.00
C ALA A 122 0.32 10.36 15.09
N SER A 123 -0.04 10.93 13.95
CA SER A 123 -1.24 11.73 13.76
C SER A 123 -2.16 10.99 12.78
N GLN A 124 -3.42 10.85 13.12
CA GLN A 124 -4.42 10.17 12.30
C GLN A 124 -5.83 10.75 12.58
N PRO A 125 -6.79 10.59 11.65
CA PRO A 125 -8.17 10.96 11.90
C PRO A 125 -8.75 10.24 13.14
N PRO A 126 -9.68 10.87 13.88
CA PRO A 126 -10.31 10.23 15.03
C PRO A 126 -10.97 8.89 14.67
N GLY A 127 -10.62 7.84 15.43
CA GLY A 127 -11.14 6.48 15.22
C GLY A 127 -10.59 5.75 13.99
N ALA A 128 -9.60 6.31 13.30
CA ALA A 128 -8.84 5.60 12.30
C ALA A 128 -7.73 4.74 12.95
N ALA A 129 -7.33 3.69 12.26
CA ALA A 129 -6.19 2.85 12.56
C ALA A 129 -5.02 3.19 11.62
N PHE A 130 -3.79 3.05 12.13
CA PHE A 130 -2.57 3.30 11.36
C PHE A 130 -1.49 2.30 11.77
N HIS A 131 -1.25 1.34 10.88
CA HIS A 131 -0.35 0.21 11.03
C HIS A 131 0.82 0.30 10.07
N VAL A 132 1.92 -0.35 10.43
CA VAL A 132 3.09 -0.49 9.57
C VAL A 132 3.50 -1.95 9.56
N TYR A 133 3.62 -2.54 8.38
CA TYR A 133 4.02 -3.93 8.21
C TYR A 133 5.38 -3.98 7.53
N GLU A 134 6.23 -4.86 8.04
CA GLU A 134 7.56 -5.12 7.49
C GLU A 134 7.39 -5.54 6.03
N GLY A 135 7.85 -4.71 5.09
CA GLY A 135 8.23 -5.23 3.79
C GLY A 135 9.59 -5.89 3.93
N GLY A 136 10.33 -6.07 2.87
CA GLY A 136 11.69 -6.56 3.02
C GLY A 136 12.66 -5.72 2.24
N ASN A 137 13.88 -6.24 2.19
CA ASN A 137 14.88 -5.66 1.36
C ASN A 137 14.47 -5.77 -0.12
N MET A 138 14.49 -4.64 -0.84
CA MET A 138 14.10 -4.57 -2.26
C MET A 138 14.98 -5.42 -3.19
N THR A 139 16.18 -5.80 -2.74
CA THR A 139 17.07 -6.73 -3.46
C THR A 139 16.68 -8.18 -3.24
N GLN A 140 15.87 -8.47 -2.22
CA GLN A 140 15.30 -9.78 -1.95
C GLN A 140 13.90 -9.85 -2.56
N GLY A 141 13.51 -11.04 -3.00
CA GLY A 141 12.16 -11.26 -3.52
C GLY A 141 11.10 -11.06 -2.42
N MET A 142 9.88 -10.71 -2.83
CA MET A 142 8.73 -10.55 -1.93
C MET A 142 8.39 -11.83 -1.15
N ASP A 143 8.88 -12.99 -1.59
CA ASP A 143 8.75 -14.27 -0.91
C ASP A 143 9.43 -14.29 0.48
N THR A 144 10.48 -13.50 0.66
CA THR A 144 11.24 -13.41 1.92
C THR A 144 10.61 -12.50 2.98
N TRP A 145 9.65 -11.66 2.60
CA TRP A 145 9.07 -10.69 3.50
C TRP A 145 8.15 -11.32 4.53
N THR A 146 8.13 -10.78 5.74
CA THR A 146 7.33 -11.35 6.83
C THR A 146 5.90 -10.79 6.86
N MET A 147 5.71 -9.53 6.44
CA MET A 147 4.47 -8.76 6.65
C MET A 147 4.00 -8.73 8.11
N GLN A 148 4.94 -8.89 9.06
CA GLN A 148 4.67 -8.71 10.48
C GLN A 148 4.51 -7.23 10.79
N GLU A 149 3.61 -6.90 11.72
CA GLU A 149 3.48 -5.51 12.16
C GLU A 149 4.75 -5.07 12.90
N VAL A 150 5.30 -3.93 12.48
CA VAL A 150 6.49 -3.31 13.06
C VAL A 150 6.11 -1.98 13.70
N TYR A 151 6.91 -1.55 14.67
CA TYR A 151 6.70 -0.31 15.44
C TYR A 151 5.39 -0.24 16.25
N ALA A 152 4.70 -1.37 16.41
CA ALA A 152 3.50 -1.47 17.24
C ALA A 152 3.80 -1.04 18.68
N ASP A 153 2.95 -0.18 19.23
CA ASP A 153 3.05 0.35 20.60
C ASP A 153 4.41 0.99 20.95
N GLY A 154 5.11 1.51 19.94
CA GLY A 154 6.43 2.13 20.13
C GLY A 154 7.55 1.13 20.39
N THR A 155 7.32 -0.15 20.11
CA THR A 155 8.36 -1.20 20.15
C THR A 155 9.44 -0.87 19.11
N PRO A 156 10.73 -0.79 19.50
CA PRO A 156 11.79 -0.51 18.56
C PRO A 156 12.05 -1.74 17.67
N TRP A 157 12.31 -1.49 16.40
CA TRP A 157 12.66 -2.50 15.41
C TRP A 157 14.16 -2.41 15.11
N GLN A 158 14.84 -3.55 15.18
CA GLN A 158 16.27 -3.64 14.87
C GLN A 158 16.43 -3.66 13.35
N TRP A 159 17.04 -2.61 12.81
CA TRP A 159 17.28 -2.51 11.39
C TRP A 159 18.60 -3.21 11.02
N ASP A 160 18.56 -4.00 9.95
CA ASP A 160 19.72 -4.74 9.43
C ASP A 160 20.71 -3.86 8.66
N GLY A 161 20.39 -2.58 8.47
CA GLY A 161 21.20 -1.61 7.75
C GLY A 161 21.11 -1.73 6.23
N LEU A 162 20.19 -2.55 5.70
CA LEU A 162 19.93 -2.67 4.27
C LEU A 162 18.75 -1.79 3.84
N MET A 163 18.62 -1.52 2.55
CA MET A 163 17.47 -0.78 2.02
C MET A 163 16.19 -1.55 2.35
N GLN A 164 15.28 -0.92 3.10
CA GLN A 164 14.03 -1.52 3.56
C GLN A 164 12.85 -0.67 3.08
N HIS A 165 11.78 -1.29 2.62
CA HIS A 165 10.50 -0.62 2.38
C HIS A 165 9.42 -1.26 3.23
N ASP A 166 8.71 -0.46 4.01
CA ASP A 166 7.61 -0.93 4.86
C ASP A 166 6.26 -0.56 4.23
N TYR A 167 5.23 -1.36 4.49
CA TYR A 167 3.86 -1.04 4.09
C TYR A 167 3.16 -0.27 5.18
N PHE A 168 2.81 0.98 4.89
CA PHE A 168 1.97 1.82 5.72
C PHE A 168 0.52 1.56 5.36
N VAL A 169 -0.33 1.25 6.34
CA VAL A 169 -1.73 0.83 6.11
C VAL A 169 -2.67 1.57 7.06
N VAL A 170 -3.76 2.10 6.51
CA VAL A 170 -4.82 2.79 7.26
C VAL A 170 -6.19 2.28 6.83
N ASP A 171 -7.18 2.39 7.72
CA ASP A 171 -8.53 1.87 7.50
C ASP A 171 -9.50 2.89 6.87
N ARG A 172 -9.13 4.17 6.80
CA ARG A 172 -10.01 5.28 6.40
C ARG A 172 -9.28 6.33 5.56
N PRO A 173 -10.00 7.12 4.76
CA PRO A 173 -9.43 8.31 4.12
C PRO A 173 -9.04 9.38 5.14
N GLY A 174 -7.99 10.15 4.84
CA GLY A 174 -7.56 11.26 5.69
C GLY A 174 -6.09 11.61 5.53
N GLN A 175 -5.63 12.51 6.41
CA GLN A 175 -4.23 12.89 6.54
C GLN A 175 -3.62 12.13 7.71
N TYR A 176 -2.43 11.56 7.48
CA TYR A 176 -1.72 10.75 8.44
C TYR A 176 -0.26 11.20 8.52
N SER A 177 0.36 11.06 9.68
CA SER A 177 1.81 11.14 9.81
C SER A 177 2.31 10.22 10.91
N MET A 178 3.55 9.76 10.78
CA MET A 178 4.21 8.95 11.79
C MET A 178 5.63 9.45 12.01
N SER A 179 5.98 9.68 13.28
CA SER A 179 7.29 10.17 13.70
C SER A 179 8.12 9.03 14.25
N PHE A 180 9.41 9.05 13.93
CA PHE A 180 10.37 8.02 14.31
C PHE A 180 11.62 8.64 14.89
N ASP A 181 12.19 7.98 15.89
CA ASP A 181 13.58 8.13 16.30
C ASP A 181 14.38 6.96 15.73
N VAL A 182 15.59 7.27 15.26
CA VAL A 182 16.58 6.31 14.78
C VAL A 182 17.84 6.48 15.61
N TYR A 183 18.30 5.41 16.25
CA TYR A 183 19.41 5.50 17.20
C TYR A 183 20.28 4.25 17.16
N VAL A 184 21.49 4.40 17.70
CA VAL A 184 22.38 3.28 18.00
C VAL A 184 21.96 2.71 19.34
N GLY A 185 21.69 1.41 19.40
CA GLY A 185 21.30 0.70 20.62
C GLY A 185 22.06 -0.61 20.78
N ASP A 186 22.05 -1.17 21.98
CA ASP A 186 22.62 -2.49 22.24
C ASP A 186 21.74 -3.63 21.69
N SER A 187 22.10 -4.88 22.00
CA SER A 187 21.33 -6.08 21.57
C SER A 187 19.90 -6.18 22.13
N GLN A 188 19.54 -5.34 23.10
CA GLN A 188 18.21 -5.28 23.72
C GLN A 188 17.42 -4.05 23.23
N GLY A 189 17.99 -3.23 22.34
CA GLY A 189 17.38 -1.98 21.89
C GLY A 189 17.49 -0.84 22.89
N ILE A 190 18.37 -0.94 23.90
CA ILE A 190 18.62 0.17 24.81
C ILE A 190 19.53 1.18 24.11
N PRO A 191 19.16 2.48 24.03
CA PRO A 191 19.98 3.50 23.39
C PRO A 191 21.40 3.55 23.98
N TRP A 192 22.39 3.59 23.09
CA TRP A 192 23.79 3.59 23.48
C TRP A 192 24.17 4.94 24.12
N SER A 193 24.67 4.90 25.35
CA SER A 193 25.01 6.11 26.10
C SER A 193 26.05 6.97 25.36
N GLY A 194 25.76 8.26 25.23
CA GLY A 194 26.64 9.25 24.61
C GLY A 194 26.50 9.40 23.09
N LEU A 195 25.62 8.63 22.44
CA LEU A 195 25.27 8.81 21.03
C LEU A 195 23.89 9.46 20.91
N SER A 196 23.76 10.44 20.01
CA SER A 196 22.48 11.10 19.76
C SER A 196 21.61 10.30 18.78
N ALA A 197 20.28 10.34 18.98
CA ALA A 197 19.31 9.86 18.01
C ALA A 197 19.09 10.90 16.91
N GLY A 198 18.76 10.42 15.72
CA GLY A 198 18.15 11.23 14.66
C GLY A 198 16.64 11.01 14.65
N SER A 199 15.88 11.94 14.08
CA SER A 199 14.42 11.85 14.05
C SER A 199 13.87 12.24 12.68
N THR A 200 12.77 11.63 12.26
CA THR A 200 12.04 12.02 11.04
C THR A 200 10.54 11.87 11.22
N THR A 201 9.76 12.49 10.33
CA THR A 201 8.31 12.30 10.25
C THR A 201 7.91 12.00 8.81
N LEU A 202 7.24 10.88 8.63
CA LEU A 202 6.69 10.45 7.36
C LEU A 202 5.22 10.90 7.29
N SER A 203 4.78 11.38 6.12
CA SER A 203 3.44 11.97 5.96
C SER A 203 2.71 11.35 4.79
N PHE A 204 1.43 11.07 4.97
CA PHE A 204 0.60 10.31 4.05
C PHE A 204 -0.78 10.96 3.89
N VAL A 205 -1.39 10.75 2.72
CA VAL A 205 -2.79 11.10 2.46
C VAL A 205 -3.52 9.91 1.86
N ALA A 206 -4.48 9.35 2.60
CA ALA A 206 -5.37 8.31 2.10
C ALA A 206 -6.54 8.96 1.37
N VAL A 207 -6.64 8.70 0.07
CA VAL A 207 -7.68 9.28 -0.80
C VAL A 207 -8.82 8.28 -0.98
N PRO A 208 -10.10 8.68 -0.85
CA PRO A 208 -11.22 7.78 -1.10
C PRO A 208 -11.16 7.16 -2.49
N GLU A 209 -11.74 5.96 -2.64
CA GLU A 209 -11.99 5.43 -3.98
C GLU A 209 -12.83 6.44 -4.78
N PRO A 210 -12.53 6.65 -6.07
CA PRO A 210 -13.43 7.37 -6.95
C PRO A 210 -14.73 6.56 -7.03
N THR A 211 -15.69 6.90 -6.18
CA THR A 211 -16.95 6.15 -6.05
C THR A 211 -17.58 5.93 -7.42
N ALA A 212 -18.03 4.70 -7.69
CA ALA A 212 -18.75 4.30 -8.90
C ALA A 212 -20.02 5.14 -9.17
N LEU A 213 -20.45 5.98 -8.21
CA LEU A 213 -21.48 7.00 -8.39
C LEU A 213 -21.16 7.98 -9.53
N PHE A 214 -19.90 8.29 -9.78
CA PHE A 214 -19.53 9.09 -10.96
C PHE A 214 -19.92 8.37 -12.26
N SER A 215 -19.67 7.06 -12.34
CA SER A 215 -20.05 6.23 -13.48
C SER A 215 -21.57 6.12 -13.64
N VAL A 216 -22.32 6.03 -12.52
CA VAL A 216 -23.80 5.99 -12.56
C VAL A 216 -24.40 7.32 -13.00
N LEU A 217 -23.86 8.46 -12.54
CA LEU A 217 -24.33 9.80 -12.93
C LEU A 217 -24.08 10.08 -14.42
N LEU A 218 -22.90 9.71 -14.94
CA LEU A 218 -22.59 9.82 -16.37
C LEU A 218 -23.44 8.86 -17.22
N GLY A 219 -23.65 7.62 -16.78
CA GLY A 219 -24.54 6.66 -17.44
C GLY A 219 -26.01 7.11 -17.47
N GLY A 220 -26.50 7.69 -16.37
CA GLY A 220 -27.88 8.20 -16.27
C GLY A 220 -28.18 9.40 -17.18
N LEU A 221 -27.19 10.27 -17.41
CA LEU A 221 -27.31 11.41 -18.32
C LEU A 221 -27.39 10.96 -19.80
N MET A 222 -26.62 9.95 -20.20
CA MET A 222 -26.66 9.37 -21.55
C MET A 222 -28.02 8.70 -21.86
N LEU A 223 -28.63 8.03 -20.89
CA LEU A 223 -29.92 7.34 -21.06
C LEU A 223 -31.11 8.30 -21.15
N ARG A 224 -31.05 9.47 -20.51
CA ARG A 224 -32.10 10.50 -20.64
C ARG A 224 -32.06 11.24 -21.98
N GLY A 225 -30.88 11.37 -22.61
CA GLY A 225 -30.74 12.01 -23.92
C GLY A 225 -31.34 11.22 -25.09
N ARG A 226 -31.49 9.89 -24.94
CA ARG A 226 -31.93 9.01 -26.04
C ARG A 226 -33.45 8.84 -26.15
N ARG A 227 -34.24 9.39 -25.22
CA ARG A 227 -35.71 9.25 -25.19
C ARG A 227 -36.46 10.43 -25.82
N ARG A 228 -35.76 11.37 -26.46
CA ARG A 228 -36.34 12.49 -27.21
C ARG A 228 -35.92 12.46 -28.69
N ARG A 229 -36.25 11.39 -29.41
CA ARG A 229 -36.38 11.37 -30.87
C ARG A 229 -37.48 10.39 -31.25
#